data_AF-A0A251X8Q4-F1
#
_entry.id   AF-A0A251X8Q4-F1
#
_cell.length_a   1.000
_cell.length_b   1.000
_cell.length_c   1.000
_cell.angle_alpha   90.00
_cell.angle_beta   90.00
_cell.angle_gamma   90.00
#
_symmetry.space_group_name_H-M   'P 1'
#
loop_
_entity.id
_entity.type
_entity.pdbx_description
1 polymer ?
#
loop_
_entity_poly.entity_id
_entity_poly.type
_entity_poly.pdbx_seq_one_letter_code
_entity_poly.pdbx_strand_id
1 'polypeptide(L)'
;MPKLPYWMLSSVLFIAVNTTAMTVETPPVESFEGVLRMNPWQKGSDSYCAGGSEYFVLQQADGQEIVLATPEDVSTWQEFVDQKVSIQGVFETKILPTASESSDEPMLEQRPVVPMGAVLTCELLVVDSLTLTP
;
A
#
# COMPACT_ATOMS: atom_id res chain seq x y z
N MET A 1 22.07 6.65 78.58
CA MET A 1 21.84 5.30 78.01
C MET A 1 20.34 5.18 77.74
N PRO A 2 19.83 4.63 76.62
CA PRO A 2 20.45 4.12 75.40
C PRO A 2 20.08 4.93 74.12
N LYS A 3 20.89 4.74 73.08
CA LYS A 3 20.66 5.15 71.68
C LYS A 3 19.77 4.12 71.00
N LEU A 4 18.82 4.53 70.17
CA LEU A 4 18.16 3.64 69.20
C LEU A 4 18.23 4.24 67.79
N PRO A 5 18.57 3.41 66.78
CA PRO A 5 19.02 3.87 65.47
C PRO A 5 17.87 4.07 64.47
N TYR A 6 17.91 5.19 63.75
CA TYR A 6 17.15 5.41 62.53
C TYR A 6 17.66 4.47 61.42
N TRP A 7 17.00 3.33 61.24
CA TRP A 7 17.23 2.48 60.07
C TRP A 7 16.24 2.84 58.96
N MET A 8 16.84 2.97 57.78
CA MET A 8 16.26 3.32 56.50
C MET A 8 15.01 2.51 56.15
N LEU A 9 13.88 3.19 55.98
CA LEU A 9 12.77 2.69 55.17
C LEU A 9 13.03 3.10 53.70
N SER A 10 13.93 2.36 53.06
CA SER A 10 14.14 2.42 51.61
C SER A 10 12.95 1.74 50.94
N SER A 11 11.92 2.53 50.60
CA SER A 11 10.78 2.06 49.81
C SER A 11 11.22 2.02 48.35
N VAL A 12 11.68 0.85 47.89
CA VAL A 12 11.95 0.60 46.47
C VAL A 12 10.60 0.46 45.77
N LEU A 13 10.13 1.56 45.17
CA LEU A 13 8.95 1.60 44.32
C LEU A 13 9.30 0.94 42.97
N PHE A 14 8.94 -0.33 42.80
CA PHE A 14 9.01 -1.00 41.50
C PHE A 14 7.89 -0.47 40.61
N ILE A 15 8.22 0.49 39.75
CA ILE A 15 7.34 0.88 38.64
C ILE A 15 7.43 -0.24 37.60
N ALA A 16 6.42 -1.09 37.58
CA ALA A 16 6.22 -2.05 36.50
C ALA A 16 5.87 -1.26 35.23
N VAL A 17 6.88 -0.99 34.40
CA VAL A 17 6.68 -0.43 33.07
C VAL A 17 6.09 -1.55 32.22
N ASN A 18 4.76 -1.57 32.09
CA ASN A 18 4.10 -2.41 31.10
C ASN A 18 4.47 -1.87 29.72
N THR A 19 5.51 -2.44 29.11
CA THR A 19 5.81 -2.25 27.70
C THR A 19 4.72 -2.96 26.90
N THR A 20 3.65 -2.26 26.57
CA THR A 20 2.76 -2.67 25.49
C THR A 20 3.59 -2.61 24.21
N ALA A 21 4.10 -3.76 23.80
CA ALA A 21 4.66 -3.94 22.47
C ALA A 21 3.54 -3.61 21.48
N MET A 22 3.71 -2.51 20.74
CA MET A 22 2.84 -2.22 19.60
C MET A 22 3.19 -3.25 18.54
N THR A 23 2.43 -4.35 18.50
CA THR A 23 2.41 -5.25 17.35
C THR A 23 1.89 -4.45 16.16
N VAL A 24 2.80 -4.09 15.26
CA VAL A 24 2.44 -3.63 13.93
C VAL A 24 1.78 -4.83 13.26
N GLU A 25 0.46 -4.78 13.08
CA GLU A 25 -0.26 -5.81 12.35
C GLU A 25 0.15 -5.70 10.90
N THR A 26 1.01 -6.61 10.44
CA THR A 26 1.31 -6.74 9.02
C THR A 26 0.00 -7.14 8.33
N PRO A 27 -0.47 -6.39 7.33
CA PRO A 27 -1.66 -6.76 6.59
C PRO A 27 -1.49 -8.15 5.98
N PRO A 28 -2.58 -8.96 5.92
CA PRO A 28 -2.49 -10.33 5.44
C PRO A 28 -2.11 -10.37 3.96
N VAL A 29 -1.23 -11.30 3.60
CA VAL A 29 -0.98 -11.65 2.20
C VAL A 29 -2.18 -12.47 1.70
N GLU A 30 -2.80 -12.00 0.63
CA GLU A 30 -3.96 -12.61 -0.01
C GLU A 30 -3.58 -13.19 -1.38
N SER A 31 -4.37 -14.16 -1.86
CA SER A 31 -4.16 -14.81 -3.15
C SER A 31 -5.35 -14.59 -4.07
N PHE A 32 -5.06 -14.19 -5.31
CA PHE A 32 -6.05 -13.89 -6.34
C PHE A 32 -5.73 -14.67 -7.62
N GLU A 33 -6.77 -15.04 -8.37
CA GLU A 33 -6.63 -15.61 -9.71
C GLU A 33 -7.40 -14.77 -10.72
N GLY A 34 -6.85 -14.65 -11.92
CA GLY A 34 -7.47 -13.91 -13.00
C GLY A 34 -6.62 -13.89 -14.27
N VAL A 35 -7.03 -13.07 -15.23
CA VAL A 35 -6.25 -12.79 -16.44
C VAL A 35 -5.49 -11.49 -16.22
N LEU A 36 -4.17 -11.51 -16.41
CA LEU A 36 -3.38 -10.29 -16.35
C LEU A 36 -3.65 -9.45 -17.60
N ARG A 37 -4.01 -8.18 -17.44
CA ARG A 37 -4.20 -7.25 -18.55
C ARG A 37 -3.29 -6.04 -18.37
N MET A 38 -2.81 -5.51 -19.49
CA MET A 38 -2.11 -4.24 -19.54
C MET A 38 -3.05 -3.21 -20.14
N ASN A 39 -3.34 -2.16 -19.39
CA ASN A 39 -4.22 -1.09 -19.80
C ASN A 39 -3.38 0.16 -20.13
N PRO A 40 -3.73 0.89 -21.21
CA PRO A 40 -3.09 2.17 -21.50
C PRO A 40 -3.47 3.18 -20.42
N TRP A 41 -2.60 4.16 -20.19
CA TRP A 41 -2.93 5.27 -19.28
C TRP A 41 -4.18 6.01 -19.77
N GLN A 42 -5.13 6.25 -18.87
CA GLN A 42 -6.29 7.10 -19.13
C GLN A 42 -6.54 8.02 -17.94
N LYS A 43 -7.32 9.08 -18.15
CA LYS A 43 -7.66 10.02 -17.09
C LYS A 43 -8.72 9.42 -16.14
N GLY A 44 -8.30 8.55 -15.24
CA GLY A 44 -9.17 7.81 -14.31
C GLY A 44 -8.47 7.41 -13.01
N SER A 45 -9.25 7.02 -11.99
CA SER A 45 -8.77 6.65 -10.64
C SER A 45 -7.64 5.63 -10.69
N ASP A 46 -7.79 4.61 -11.53
CA ASP A 46 -6.92 3.44 -11.56
C ASP A 46 -5.57 3.79 -12.16
N SER A 47 -5.57 4.56 -13.25
CA SER A 47 -4.34 5.06 -13.87
C SER A 47 -3.60 6.08 -13.00
N TYR A 48 -4.32 6.86 -12.19
CA TYR A 48 -3.71 7.72 -11.17
C TYR A 48 -3.10 6.88 -10.04
N CYS A 49 -3.78 5.81 -9.64
CA CYS A 49 -3.29 4.88 -8.63
C CYS A 49 -1.98 4.20 -9.05
N ALA A 50 -1.94 3.74 -10.29
CA ALA A 50 -0.77 3.12 -10.91
C ALA A 50 0.38 4.09 -11.25
N GLY A 51 0.17 5.41 -11.11
CA GLY A 51 1.26 6.39 -11.15
C GLY A 51 1.59 6.99 -12.52
N GLY A 52 0.61 7.12 -13.43
CA GLY A 52 0.79 7.98 -14.61
C GLY A 52 1.28 7.31 -15.90
N SER A 53 1.38 5.99 -15.95
CA SER A 53 1.79 5.23 -17.15
C SER A 53 0.78 4.15 -17.53
N GLU A 54 1.11 3.33 -18.54
CA GLU A 54 0.47 2.01 -18.70
C GLU A 54 0.54 1.26 -17.37
N TYR A 55 -0.51 0.49 -17.08
CA TYR A 55 -0.69 -0.17 -15.79
C TYR A 55 -1.28 -1.55 -15.96
N PHE A 56 -1.07 -2.41 -14.96
CA PHE A 56 -1.58 -3.76 -14.97
C PHE A 56 -2.81 -3.89 -14.08
N VAL A 57 -3.76 -4.68 -14.55
CA VAL A 57 -4.90 -5.12 -13.75
C VAL A 57 -5.00 -6.64 -13.79
N LEU A 58 -5.47 -7.22 -12.70
CA LEU A 58 -5.92 -8.61 -12.67
C LEU A 58 -7.43 -8.62 -12.91
N GLN A 59 -7.86 -9.13 -14.06
CA GLN A 59 -9.28 -9.30 -14.38
C GLN A 59 -9.77 -10.65 -13.85
N GLN A 60 -10.64 -10.62 -12.85
CA GLN A 60 -11.20 -11.81 -12.23
C GLN A 60 -12.37 -12.38 -13.04
N ALA A 61 -12.78 -13.62 -12.73
CA ALA A 61 -13.80 -14.35 -13.48
C ALA A 61 -15.20 -13.71 -13.42
N ASP A 62 -15.48 -12.90 -12.40
CA ASP A 62 -16.72 -12.13 -12.23
C ASP A 62 -16.69 -10.77 -12.96
N GLY A 63 -15.57 -10.44 -13.61
CA GLY A 63 -15.35 -9.18 -14.32
C GLY A 63 -14.81 -8.06 -13.44
N GLN A 64 -14.55 -8.30 -12.14
CA GLN A 64 -13.86 -7.33 -11.30
C GLN A 64 -12.40 -7.16 -11.75
N GLU A 65 -11.91 -5.92 -11.74
CA GLU A 65 -10.51 -5.60 -12.02
C GLU A 65 -9.83 -5.15 -10.73
N ILE A 66 -8.68 -5.75 -10.43
CA ILE A 66 -7.80 -5.34 -9.33
C ILE A 66 -6.61 -4.61 -9.91
N VAL A 67 -6.43 -3.34 -9.54
CA VAL A 67 -5.28 -2.54 -9.96
C VAL A 67 -4.03 -3.05 -9.24
N LEU A 68 -3.00 -3.37 -10.01
CA LEU A 68 -1.74 -3.86 -9.47
C LEU A 68 -0.75 -2.71 -9.30
N ALA A 69 0.03 -2.75 -8.23
CA ALA A 69 1.19 -1.89 -8.09
C ALA A 69 2.13 -2.14 -9.27
N THR A 70 2.49 -1.08 -10.00
CA THR A 70 3.46 -1.20 -11.09
C THR A 70 4.78 -1.76 -10.53
N PRO A 71 5.27 -2.91 -11.02
CA PRO A 71 6.56 -3.43 -10.59
C PRO A 71 7.67 -2.47 -11.01
N GLU A 72 8.81 -2.49 -10.30
CA GLU A 72 9.99 -1.69 -10.70
C GLU A 72 10.44 -2.00 -12.14
N ASP A 73 10.24 -3.25 -12.58
CA ASP A 73 10.52 -3.69 -13.94
C ASP A 73 9.25 -4.22 -14.64
N VAL A 74 8.59 -3.33 -15.38
CA VAL A 74 7.40 -3.61 -16.21
C VAL A 74 7.64 -4.73 -17.22
N SER A 75 8.87 -4.89 -17.72
CA SER A 75 9.18 -5.87 -18.78
C SER A 75 8.97 -7.31 -18.31
N THR A 76 9.15 -7.55 -17.01
CA THR A 76 8.93 -8.88 -16.41
C THR A 76 7.47 -9.32 -16.45
N TRP A 77 6.52 -8.39 -16.53
CA TRP A 77 5.10 -8.72 -16.52
C TRP A 77 4.48 -8.80 -17.92
N GLN A 78 5.14 -8.22 -18.92
CA GLN A 78 4.66 -8.22 -20.30
C GLN A 78 4.46 -9.62 -20.85
N GLU A 79 5.30 -10.59 -20.45
CA GLU A 79 5.16 -11.96 -20.91
C GLU A 79 3.89 -12.65 -20.40
N PHE A 80 3.34 -12.20 -19.27
CA PHE A 80 2.14 -12.76 -18.65
C PHE A 80 0.84 -12.09 -19.11
N VAL A 81 0.92 -11.02 -19.92
CA VAL A 81 -0.26 -10.32 -20.42
C VAL A 81 -1.15 -11.27 -21.22
N ASP A 82 -2.45 -11.17 -20.98
CA ASP A 82 -3.51 -12.01 -21.53
C ASP A 82 -3.45 -13.49 -21.09
N GLN A 83 -2.57 -13.83 -20.14
CA GLN A 83 -2.49 -15.16 -19.55
C GLN A 83 -3.24 -15.23 -18.22
N LYS A 84 -3.72 -16.44 -17.89
CA LYS A 84 -4.29 -16.72 -16.57
C LYS A 84 -3.15 -16.85 -15.55
N VAL A 85 -3.21 -16.07 -14.48
CA VAL A 85 -2.20 -16.02 -13.43
C VAL A 85 -2.82 -16.15 -12.05
N SER A 86 -2.02 -16.64 -11.12
CA SER A 86 -2.26 -16.58 -9.68
C SER A 86 -1.27 -15.59 -9.07
N ILE A 87 -1.79 -14.58 -8.38
CA ILE A 87 -1.05 -13.50 -7.74
C ILE A 87 -1.19 -13.63 -6.24
N GLN A 88 -0.09 -13.46 -5.51
CA GLN A 88 -0.11 -13.22 -4.07
C GLN A 88 0.40 -11.81 -3.78
N GLY A 89 -0.23 -11.13 -2.84
CA GLY A 89 0.13 -9.77 -2.50
C GLY A 89 -0.68 -9.18 -1.37
N VAL A 90 -0.48 -7.90 -1.14
CA VAL A 90 -1.10 -7.13 -0.06
C VAL A 90 -1.76 -5.89 -0.64
N PHE A 91 -2.98 -5.58 -0.20
CA PHE A 91 -3.61 -4.32 -0.54
C PHE A 91 -2.95 -3.17 0.23
N GLU A 92 -2.50 -2.17 -0.52
CA GLU A 92 -2.02 -0.91 0.04
C GLU A 92 -2.93 0.24 -0.37
N THR A 93 -3.24 1.11 0.59
CA THR A 93 -3.90 2.37 0.32
C THR A 93 -2.86 3.43 0.00
N LYS A 94 -2.85 3.92 -1.24
CA LYS A 94 -1.97 4.98 -1.70
C LYS A 94 -2.69 6.33 -1.67
N ILE A 95 -2.03 7.33 -1.11
CA ILE A 95 -2.49 8.73 -1.17
C ILE A 95 -2.04 9.33 -2.51
N LEU A 96 -3.00 9.82 -3.29
CA LEU A 96 -2.72 10.42 -4.59
C LEU A 96 -2.29 11.88 -4.42
N PRO A 97 -1.16 12.29 -5.01
CA PRO A 97 -0.76 13.69 -4.99
C PRO A 97 -1.74 14.50 -5.84
N THR A 98 -2.40 15.48 -5.20
CA THR A 98 -3.32 16.39 -5.88
C THR A 98 -2.55 17.56 -6.45
N ALA A 99 -3.02 18.12 -7.57
CA ALA A 99 -2.46 19.38 -8.07
C ALA A 99 -2.81 20.49 -7.07
N SER A 100 -1.87 20.82 -6.18
CA SER A 100 -1.91 22.08 -5.42
C SER A 100 -1.83 23.24 -6.40
N GLU A 101 -2.57 24.33 -6.14
CA GLU A 101 -2.66 25.52 -7.00
C GLU A 101 -1.31 26.21 -7.33
N SER A 102 -0.18 25.73 -6.81
CA SER A 102 1.14 26.28 -7.03
C SER A 102 2.17 25.21 -7.43
N SER A 103 2.22 24.83 -8.71
CA SER A 103 3.48 24.31 -9.25
C SER A 103 3.62 24.70 -10.72
N ASP A 104 4.60 25.56 -11.01
CA ASP A 104 5.12 25.88 -12.35
C ASP A 104 5.82 24.67 -13.02
N GLU A 105 5.41 23.43 -12.68
CA GLU A 105 6.00 22.21 -13.21
C GLU A 105 5.13 21.59 -14.30
N PRO A 106 5.71 21.22 -15.46
CA PRO A 106 4.96 20.73 -16.62
C PRO A 106 4.30 19.35 -16.44
N MET A 107 4.39 18.72 -15.26
CA MET A 107 3.82 17.39 -14.98
C MET A 107 2.34 17.41 -14.56
N LEU A 108 1.62 18.52 -14.81
CA LEU A 108 0.22 18.71 -14.39
C LEU A 108 -0.79 17.73 -15.02
N GLU A 109 -0.49 17.16 -16.19
CA GLU A 109 -1.49 16.37 -16.94
C GLU A 109 -1.82 15.01 -16.32
N GLN A 110 -0.98 14.50 -15.42
CA GLN A 110 -1.11 13.16 -14.85
C GLN A 110 -1.58 13.13 -13.39
N ARG A 111 -2.05 14.27 -12.84
CA ARG A 111 -2.61 14.33 -11.48
C ARG A 111 -4.14 14.41 -11.53
N PRO A 112 -4.85 13.79 -10.57
CA PRO A 112 -6.29 13.98 -10.45
C PRO A 112 -6.61 15.44 -10.07
N VAL A 113 -7.60 16.01 -10.75
CA VAL A 113 -8.15 17.34 -10.41
C VAL A 113 -9.22 17.14 -9.35
N VAL A 114 -9.01 17.71 -8.17
CA VAL A 114 -9.96 17.63 -7.07
C VAL A 114 -10.17 18.98 -6.39
N PRO A 115 -11.30 19.16 -5.67
CA PRO A 115 -11.51 20.35 -4.86
C PRO A 115 -10.33 20.57 -3.90
N MET A 116 -9.96 21.84 -3.69
CA MET A 116 -8.89 22.17 -2.75
C MET A 116 -9.14 21.56 -1.37
N GLY A 117 -8.12 20.91 -0.82
CA GLY A 117 -8.18 20.27 0.50
C GLY A 117 -8.77 18.86 0.51
N ALA A 118 -9.21 18.33 -0.63
CA ALA A 118 -9.58 16.92 -0.74
C ALA A 118 -8.33 16.02 -0.77
N VAL A 119 -8.32 14.99 0.06
CA VAL A 119 -7.33 13.90 0.00
C VAL A 119 -7.96 12.79 -0.83
N LEU A 120 -7.28 12.39 -1.90
CA LEU A 120 -7.65 11.21 -2.67
C LEU A 120 -6.80 10.03 -2.23
N THR A 121 -7.47 8.93 -1.99
CA THR A 121 -6.85 7.63 -1.73
C THR A 121 -7.32 6.63 -2.77
N CYS A 122 -6.46 5.67 -3.09
CA CYS A 122 -6.82 4.52 -3.91
C CYS A 122 -6.21 3.27 -3.30
N GLU A 123 -6.82 2.12 -3.55
CA GLU A 123 -6.29 0.83 -3.15
C GLU A 123 -5.67 0.15 -4.37
N LEU A 124 -4.49 -0.43 -4.18
CA LEU A 124 -3.76 -1.19 -5.18
C LEU A 124 -3.17 -2.44 -4.53
N LEU A 125 -3.05 -3.51 -5.31
CA LEU A 125 -2.44 -4.75 -4.85
C LEU A 125 -0.93 -4.70 -5.11
N VAL A 126 -0.14 -4.64 -4.04
CA VAL A 126 1.32 -4.83 -4.11
C VAL A 126 1.58 -6.31 -4.26
N VAL A 127 2.12 -6.69 -5.42
CA VAL A 127 2.32 -8.09 -5.79
C VAL A 127 3.65 -8.60 -5.22
N ASP A 128 3.55 -9.62 -4.37
CA ASP A 128 4.71 -10.35 -3.83
C ASP A 128 5.16 -11.46 -4.79
N SER A 129 4.21 -12.15 -5.41
CA SER A 129 4.51 -13.19 -6.41
C SER A 129 3.43 -13.31 -7.47
N LEU A 130 3.86 -13.72 -8.67
CA LEU A 130 3.01 -13.96 -9.82
C LEU A 130 3.41 -15.30 -10.44
N THR A 131 2.43 -16.17 -10.68
CA THR A 131 2.64 -17.50 -11.26
C THR A 131 1.61 -17.80 -12.33
N LEU A 132 2.00 -18.51 -13.39
CA LEU A 132 1.06 -18.98 -14.40
C LEU A 132 0.13 -20.04 -13.83
N THR A 133 -1.16 -19.91 -14.13
CA THR A 133 -2.14 -20.95 -13.84
C THR A 133 -2.33 -21.80 -15.09
N PRO A 134 -2.23 -23.14 -15.00
CA PRO A 134 -2.45 -24.02 -16.14
C PRO A 134 -3.88 -24.01 -16.66
#